data_AF-A0A9P5P7F2-F1
#
_entry.id   AF-A0A9P5P7F2-F1
#
_cell.length_a   1.000
_cell.length_b   1.000
_cell.length_c   1.000
_cell.angle_alpha   90.00
_cell.angle_beta   90.00
_cell.angle_gamma   90.00
#
_symmetry.space_group_name_H-M   'P 1'
#
loop_
_entity.id
_entity.type
_entity.pdbx_description
1 polymer ?
#
loop_
_entity_poly.entity_id
_entity_poly.type
_entity_poly.pdbx_seq_one_letter_code
_entity_poly.pdbx_strand_id
1 'polypeptide(L)'
;MAQLHLQLVQNRLQQVRQQPDHERVRFLDVTQQVAPLHPALGVRIGRGSFGNVYAAEWTCPQPPDHTHPAIRVVVKVLDGTATNRFIKSINDEPDRLKWSTEDVKKAFILEAKSWVKVTPHENVLSLIGFTFSPSAGLRLVMPRIDQPKLQDGLDAENTNSTLTYQRRCALILDVANGLAHLHSLAVGLVHGDLHPGNIFMHQGRAIIADFGLAKPVVNTERVALHKFPGHILYSIVPELIRDDNTPRTMEVDIYMFGCIAKIIFTRRNGALHAQNDNITLNQVNVGDPRELVYLKNNCCAAAPGARPTALQIIQHSLHTVILRFFEGILSLCFSHHGMFIMTALKIINWTTERDLWLSLAIFGTGHKGAVLYQDLLELRCRYRHYQFERLVNGVTRVSAGTFEAQTHLDAQT
;
A
#
# COMPACT_ATOMS: atom_id res chain seq x y z
N MET A 1 2.59 17.83 14.07
CA MET A 1 3.76 17.94 13.16
C MET A 1 3.64 17.06 11.92
N ALA A 2 3.67 15.73 12.02
CA ALA A 2 3.63 14.87 10.82
C ALA A 2 2.34 15.00 9.97
N GLN A 3 1.15 15.09 10.59
CA GLN A 3 -0.10 15.39 9.88
C GLN A 3 -0.08 16.76 9.19
N LEU A 4 0.48 17.78 9.87
CA LEU A 4 0.66 19.12 9.30
C LEU A 4 1.61 19.08 8.09
N HIS A 5 2.70 18.32 8.16
CA HIS A 5 3.63 18.17 7.04
C HIS A 5 2.96 17.50 5.83
N LEU A 6 2.19 16.43 6.06
CA LEU A 6 1.43 15.76 5.01
C LEU A 6 0.42 16.72 4.38
N GLN A 7 -0.32 17.47 5.19
CA GLN A 7 -1.29 18.46 4.72
C GLN A 7 -0.63 19.56 3.90
N LEU A 8 0.53 20.08 4.32
CA LEU A 8 1.29 21.09 3.56
C LEU A 8 1.74 20.57 2.19
N VAL A 9 2.24 19.32 2.14
CA VAL A 9 2.62 18.67 0.87
C VAL A 9 1.40 18.44 -0.02
N GLN A 10 0.29 17.97 0.55
CA GLN A 10 -0.96 17.74 -0.18
C GLN A 10 -1.53 19.04 -0.77
N ASN A 11 -1.60 20.11 0.02
CA ASN A 11 -2.08 21.42 -0.41
C ASN A 11 -1.25 21.96 -1.57
N ARG A 12 0.09 21.87 -1.47
CA ARG A 12 0.98 22.27 -2.56
C ARG A 12 0.72 21.46 -3.83
N LEU A 13 0.62 20.14 -3.72
CA LEU A 13 0.40 19.28 -4.89
C LEU A 13 -0.97 19.54 -5.53
N GLN A 14 -1.98 19.92 -4.75
CA GLN A 14 -3.26 20.40 -5.30
C GLN A 14 -3.09 21.71 -6.06
N GLN A 15 -2.33 22.67 -5.52
CA GLN A 15 -2.04 23.94 -6.22
C GLN A 15 -1.29 23.71 -7.53
N VAL A 16 -0.26 22.85 -7.54
CA VAL A 16 0.48 22.47 -8.76
C VAL A 16 -0.48 21.97 -9.84
N ARG A 17 -1.51 21.20 -9.48
CA ARG A 17 -2.46 20.67 -10.48
C ARG A 17 -3.35 21.71 -11.13
N GLN A 18 -3.70 22.75 -10.39
CA GLN A 18 -4.52 23.84 -10.92
C GLN A 18 -3.76 24.65 -11.99
N GLN A 19 -2.44 24.46 -12.08
CA GLN A 19 -1.60 25.10 -13.08
C GLN A 19 -1.64 24.33 -14.41
N PRO A 20 -1.53 25.06 -15.54
CA PRO A 20 -1.41 24.45 -16.85
C PRO A 20 -0.13 23.60 -16.96
N ASP A 21 -0.14 22.57 -17.81
CA ASP A 21 0.92 21.54 -17.86
C ASP A 21 2.35 22.09 -18.00
N HIS A 22 2.53 23.18 -18.75
CA HIS A 22 3.82 23.83 -18.96
C HIS A 22 4.36 24.55 -17.70
N GLU A 23 3.50 24.94 -16.76
CA GLU A 23 3.89 25.61 -15.53
C GLU A 23 4.09 24.64 -14.35
N ARG A 24 3.47 23.45 -14.38
CA ARG A 24 3.59 22.44 -13.31
C ARG A 24 5.03 22.13 -12.92
N VAL A 25 5.93 22.11 -13.91
CA VAL A 25 7.37 21.89 -13.72
C VAL A 25 7.99 22.95 -12.81
N ARG A 26 7.62 24.23 -12.95
CA ARG A 26 8.13 25.31 -12.08
C ARG A 26 7.66 25.17 -10.64
N PHE A 27 6.43 24.71 -10.44
CA PHE A 27 5.89 24.48 -9.09
C PHE A 27 6.47 23.24 -8.41
N LEU A 28 7.04 22.31 -9.18
CA LEU A 28 7.73 21.11 -8.68
C LEU A 28 9.24 21.33 -8.51
N ASP A 29 9.81 22.39 -9.06
CA ASP A 29 11.18 22.78 -8.75
C ASP A 29 11.25 23.35 -7.33
N VAL A 30 11.98 22.65 -6.46
CA VAL A 30 12.18 23.02 -5.05
C VAL A 30 13.63 23.38 -4.75
N THR A 31 14.43 23.68 -5.77
CA THR A 31 15.88 23.90 -5.64
C THR A 31 16.22 25.00 -4.64
N GLN A 32 15.46 26.10 -4.62
CA GLN A 32 15.66 27.21 -3.68
C GLN A 32 15.07 26.97 -2.28
N GLN A 33 14.29 25.91 -2.11
CA GLN A 33 13.44 25.66 -0.93
C GLN A 33 13.94 24.50 -0.08
N VAL A 34 14.81 23.67 -0.64
CA VAL A 34 15.53 22.63 0.08
C VAL A 34 16.83 23.25 0.53
N ALA A 35 17.11 23.21 1.84
CA ALA A 35 18.37 23.71 2.38
C ALA A 35 19.53 23.11 1.57
N PRO A 36 20.54 23.92 1.16
CA PRO A 36 21.58 23.46 0.26
C PRO A 36 22.21 22.19 0.83
N LEU A 37 22.09 21.11 0.07
CA LEU A 37 22.88 19.90 0.28
C LEU A 37 24.34 20.30 0.02
N HIS A 38 25.01 20.81 1.03
CA HIS A 38 26.42 21.19 0.95
C HIS A 38 27.24 19.95 0.54
N PRO A 39 28.33 20.09 -0.25
CA PRO A 39 29.06 18.97 -0.85
C PRO A 39 29.66 17.94 0.12
N ALA A 40 29.64 18.21 1.43
CA ALA A 40 30.11 17.30 2.48
C ALA A 40 29.00 16.38 3.05
N LEU A 41 27.90 16.20 2.30
CA LEU A 41 26.84 15.20 2.48
C LEU A 41 25.98 15.47 3.72
N GLY A 42 24.72 15.86 3.50
CA GLY A 42 23.69 15.61 4.51
C GLY A 42 23.76 14.15 4.98
N VAL A 43 23.31 13.84 6.19
CA VAL A 43 23.43 12.47 6.74
C VAL A 43 22.84 11.47 5.74
N ARG A 44 23.69 10.60 5.17
CA ARG A 44 23.26 9.54 4.27
C ARG A 44 22.46 8.54 5.09
N ILE A 45 21.17 8.43 4.81
CA ILE A 45 20.26 7.56 5.55
C ILE A 45 19.97 6.24 4.84
N GLY A 46 20.35 6.14 3.57
CA GLY A 46 20.13 4.92 2.82
C GLY A 46 20.80 4.93 1.46
N ARG A 47 20.72 3.77 0.83
CA ARG A 47 21.15 3.53 -0.55
C ARG A 47 19.99 2.86 -1.28
N GLY A 48 19.58 3.44 -2.40
CA GLY A 48 18.62 2.84 -3.33
C GLY A 48 19.33 2.15 -4.49
N SER A 49 18.56 1.63 -5.44
CA SER A 49 19.08 0.87 -6.58
C SER A 49 20.01 1.68 -7.49
N PHE A 50 19.71 2.97 -7.70
CA PHE A 50 20.44 3.84 -8.63
C PHE A 50 21.27 4.93 -7.95
N GLY A 51 21.28 5.00 -6.61
CA GLY A 51 21.82 6.18 -5.94
C GLY A 51 21.74 6.17 -4.42
N ASN A 52 22.08 7.30 -3.82
CA ASN A 52 22.07 7.50 -2.38
C ASN A 52 20.86 8.35 -1.97
N VAL A 53 20.41 8.15 -0.73
CA VAL A 53 19.31 8.91 -0.12
C VAL A 53 19.86 9.70 1.06
N TYR A 54 19.60 11.01 1.04
CA TYR A 54 20.11 11.95 2.03
C TYR A 54 18.96 12.59 2.81
N ALA A 55 19.15 12.78 4.10
CA ALA A 55 18.23 13.61 4.88
C ALA A 55 18.45 15.10 4.55
N ALA A 56 17.36 15.86 4.45
CA ALA A 56 17.40 17.31 4.30
C ALA A 56 16.15 17.94 4.95
N GLU A 57 16.08 19.26 4.88
CA GLU A 57 14.92 20.04 5.31
C GLU A 57 14.38 20.85 4.14
N TRP A 58 13.05 20.91 4.04
CA TRP A 58 12.33 21.66 3.02
C TRP A 58 11.38 22.65 3.68
N THR A 59 11.38 23.89 3.19
CA THR A 59 10.49 24.95 3.66
C THR A 59 9.39 25.21 2.63
N CYS A 60 8.13 25.18 3.07
CA CYS A 60 6.99 25.42 2.18
C CYS A 60 6.90 26.89 1.73
N PRO A 61 6.77 27.20 0.42
CA PRO A 61 6.81 28.58 -0.09
C PRO A 61 5.54 29.43 0.05
N GLN A 62 4.50 29.03 0.80
CA GLN A 62 3.25 29.81 0.82
C GLN A 62 3.35 31.05 1.75
N PRO A 63 2.84 32.24 1.34
CA PRO A 63 3.01 33.54 2.02
C PRO A 63 1.82 33.91 2.96
N PRO A 64 1.90 34.91 3.88
CA PRO A 64 3.03 35.72 4.35
C PRO A 64 3.30 35.49 5.86
N ASP A 65 3.24 34.25 6.32
CA ASP A 65 3.60 33.95 7.69
C ASP A 65 4.79 32.99 7.65
N HIS A 66 5.97 33.52 7.99
CA HIS A 66 7.22 32.78 8.16
C HIS A 66 7.18 31.76 9.33
N THR A 67 5.99 31.27 9.67
CA THR A 67 5.70 30.45 10.86
C THR A 67 5.61 28.97 10.56
N HIS A 68 5.67 28.55 9.29
CA HIS A 68 5.65 27.13 8.97
C HIS A 68 7.01 26.48 9.23
N PRO A 69 7.07 25.46 10.12
CA PRO A 69 8.32 24.79 10.47
C PRO A 69 8.89 24.04 9.27
N ALA A 70 10.22 23.98 9.20
CA ALA A 70 10.92 23.19 8.20
C ALA A 70 10.48 21.71 8.28
N ILE A 71 10.17 21.14 7.13
CA ILE A 71 9.72 19.76 7.00
C ILE A 71 10.92 18.88 6.74
N ARG A 72 11.07 17.81 7.53
CA ARG A 72 12.08 16.78 7.26
C ARG A 72 11.74 16.06 5.96
N VAL A 73 12.68 16.08 5.02
CA VAL A 73 12.55 15.45 3.72
C VAL A 73 13.73 14.52 3.47
N VAL A 74 13.58 13.69 2.44
CA VAL A 74 14.68 12.93 1.89
C VAL A 74 14.91 13.32 0.44
N VAL A 75 16.17 13.35 0.05
CA VAL A 75 16.60 13.69 -1.30
C VAL A 75 17.27 12.46 -1.90
N LYS A 76 16.64 11.88 -2.92
CA LYS A 76 17.17 10.76 -3.70
C LYS A 76 18.03 11.34 -4.83
N VAL A 77 19.30 10.93 -4.87
CA VAL A 77 20.31 11.46 -5.78
C VAL A 77 20.95 10.33 -6.55
N LEU A 78 21.10 10.51 -7.86
CA LEU A 78 21.88 9.61 -8.70
C LEU A 78 23.38 9.82 -8.41
N ASP A 79 24.03 8.80 -7.86
CA ASP A 79 25.45 8.82 -7.49
C ASP A 79 26.24 7.98 -8.51
N GLY A 80 27.29 8.56 -9.10
CA GLY A 80 28.12 7.86 -10.09
C GLY A 80 28.75 6.58 -9.54
N THR A 81 29.13 6.56 -8.27
CA THR A 81 29.74 5.38 -7.63
C THR A 81 28.73 4.25 -7.40
N ALA A 82 27.49 4.59 -7.03
CA ALA A 82 26.38 3.64 -6.94
C ALA A 82 25.95 3.16 -8.32
N THR A 83 25.85 4.08 -9.29
CA THR A 83 25.48 3.80 -10.68
C THR A 83 26.44 2.81 -11.33
N ASN A 84 27.76 3.02 -11.19
CA ASN A 84 28.76 2.12 -11.78
C ASN A 84 28.69 0.71 -11.19
N ARG A 85 28.45 0.60 -9.87
CA ARG A 85 28.29 -0.71 -9.23
C ARG A 85 27.00 -1.41 -9.66
N PHE A 86 25.91 -0.66 -9.79
CA PHE A 86 24.65 -1.18 -10.32
C PHE A 86 24.83 -1.70 -11.75
N ILE A 87 25.41 -0.89 -12.64
CA ILE A 87 25.71 -1.29 -14.03
C ILE A 87 26.56 -2.54 -14.06
N LYS A 88 27.64 -2.59 -13.25
CA LYS A 88 28.48 -3.77 -13.15
C LYS A 88 27.67 -5.01 -12.72
N SER A 89 26.85 -4.90 -11.68
CA SER A 89 26.04 -6.03 -11.19
C SER A 89 25.04 -6.56 -12.22
N ILE A 90 24.50 -5.70 -13.09
CA ILE A 90 23.59 -6.11 -14.17
C ILE A 90 24.37 -6.71 -15.34
N ASN A 91 25.47 -6.07 -15.74
CA ASN A 91 26.26 -6.45 -16.91
C ASN A 91 27.13 -7.70 -16.68
N ASP A 92 27.42 -8.04 -15.42
CA ASP A 92 28.13 -9.27 -15.04
C ASP A 92 27.24 -10.52 -15.24
N GLU A 93 25.92 -10.37 -15.40
CA GLU A 93 25.04 -11.49 -15.76
C GLU A 93 24.97 -11.69 -17.29
N PRO A 94 25.34 -12.89 -17.80
CA PRO A 94 25.58 -13.11 -19.23
C PRO A 94 24.33 -12.99 -20.11
N ASP A 95 23.15 -13.31 -19.58
CA ASP A 95 21.90 -13.36 -20.34
C ASP A 95 21.06 -12.07 -20.24
N ARG A 96 21.55 -11.04 -19.54
CA ARG A 96 20.81 -9.79 -19.36
C ARG A 96 21.16 -8.74 -20.41
N LEU A 97 20.17 -7.89 -20.69
CA LEU A 97 20.40 -6.66 -21.45
C LEU A 97 21.44 -5.82 -20.70
N LYS A 98 22.50 -5.41 -21.39
CA LYS A 98 23.54 -4.56 -20.81
C LYS A 98 23.02 -3.14 -20.64
N TRP A 99 23.33 -2.54 -19.50
CA TRP A 99 22.99 -1.16 -19.17
C TRP A 99 24.20 -0.25 -19.31
N SER A 100 23.96 0.96 -19.81
CA SER A 100 24.90 2.08 -19.78
C SER A 100 24.53 3.08 -18.69
N THR A 101 25.43 4.01 -18.40
CA THR A 101 25.14 5.16 -17.52
C THR A 101 23.98 6.01 -18.05
N GLU A 102 23.82 6.08 -19.38
CA GLU A 102 22.74 6.84 -20.00
C GLU A 102 21.39 6.17 -19.78
N ASP A 103 21.33 4.84 -19.77
CA ASP A 103 20.10 4.09 -19.47
C ASP A 103 19.67 4.28 -18.03
N VAL A 104 20.60 4.32 -17.07
CA VAL A 104 20.31 4.62 -15.67
C VAL A 104 19.76 6.05 -15.51
N LYS A 105 20.33 7.04 -16.20
CA LYS A 105 19.80 8.42 -16.20
C LYS A 105 18.40 8.47 -16.79
N LYS A 106 18.16 7.81 -17.93
CA LYS A 106 16.83 7.73 -18.56
C LYS A 106 15.81 7.10 -17.61
N ALA A 107 16.16 5.99 -16.94
CA ALA A 107 15.32 5.34 -15.95
C ALA A 107 14.99 6.28 -14.78
N PHE A 108 15.98 7.01 -14.26
CA PHE A 108 15.76 7.96 -13.17
C PHE A 108 14.86 9.15 -13.57
N ILE A 109 15.00 9.64 -14.80
CA ILE A 109 14.10 10.67 -15.36
C ILE A 109 12.69 10.10 -15.58
N LEU A 110 12.58 8.85 -16.01
CA LEU A 110 11.29 8.18 -16.18
C LEU A 110 10.59 7.99 -14.82
N GLU A 111 11.30 7.58 -13.79
CA GLU A 111 10.80 7.53 -12.40
C GLU A 111 10.22 8.89 -12.00
N ALA A 112 10.98 9.98 -12.21
CA ALA A 112 10.51 11.33 -11.91
C ALA A 112 9.21 11.67 -12.67
N LYS A 113 9.18 11.42 -13.99
CA LYS A 113 8.02 11.69 -14.85
C LYS A 113 6.79 10.86 -14.47
N SER A 114 6.98 9.61 -14.05
CA SER A 114 5.91 8.74 -13.57
C SER A 114 5.36 9.24 -12.23
N TRP A 115 6.25 9.55 -11.28
CA TRP A 115 5.87 9.93 -9.93
C TRP A 115 5.15 11.29 -9.88
N VAL A 116 5.54 12.26 -10.73
CA VAL A 116 4.83 13.55 -10.86
C VAL A 116 3.34 13.39 -11.21
N LYS A 117 2.98 12.31 -11.91
CA LYS A 117 1.57 12.03 -12.26
C LYS A 117 0.78 11.44 -11.10
N VAL A 118 1.45 10.91 -10.07
CA VAL A 118 0.81 10.31 -8.91
C VAL A 118 0.15 11.39 -8.09
N THR A 119 -1.15 11.26 -7.88
CA THR A 119 -1.91 12.20 -7.09
C THR A 119 -1.80 11.87 -5.58
N PRO A 120 -1.86 12.86 -4.66
CA PRO A 120 -1.76 12.56 -3.24
C PRO A 120 -2.80 11.55 -2.80
N HIS A 121 -2.35 10.59 -2.02
CA HIS A 121 -3.17 9.51 -1.50
C HIS A 121 -2.59 9.03 -0.16
N GLU A 122 -3.45 8.58 0.75
CA GLU A 122 -3.03 8.25 2.12
C GLU A 122 -2.10 7.03 2.19
N ASN A 123 -2.16 6.16 1.18
CA ASN A 123 -1.38 4.92 1.10
C ASN A 123 -0.30 4.94 0.01
N VAL A 124 0.04 6.12 -0.53
CA VAL A 124 1.04 6.28 -1.59
C VAL A 124 1.93 7.48 -1.28
N LEU A 125 3.24 7.27 -1.24
CA LEU A 125 4.20 8.33 -0.96
C LEU A 125 4.13 9.38 -2.07
N SER A 126 3.89 10.63 -1.68
CA SER A 126 3.81 11.75 -2.60
C SER A 126 5.19 12.37 -2.83
N LEU A 127 5.51 12.67 -4.08
CA LEU A 127 6.69 13.49 -4.41
C LEU A 127 6.43 14.94 -4.02
N ILE A 128 7.35 15.59 -3.30
CA ILE A 128 7.26 17.03 -3.02
C ILE A 128 7.66 17.83 -4.26
N GLY A 129 8.72 17.38 -4.92
CA GLY A 129 9.27 18.04 -6.09
C GLY A 129 10.62 17.45 -6.48
N PHE A 130 11.35 18.19 -7.29
CA PHE A 130 12.71 17.88 -7.67
C PHE A 130 13.62 19.09 -7.49
N THR A 131 14.92 18.84 -7.39
CA THR A 131 15.94 19.89 -7.46
C THR A 131 16.86 19.61 -8.63
N PHE A 132 17.42 20.67 -9.20
CA PHE A 132 18.42 20.58 -10.25
C PHE A 132 19.64 21.40 -9.86
N SER A 133 20.83 20.81 -9.98
CA SER A 133 22.07 21.59 -9.94
C SER A 133 23.02 21.18 -11.07
N PRO A 134 23.80 22.10 -11.64
CA PRO A 134 24.79 21.76 -12.66
C PRO A 134 25.78 20.68 -12.21
N SER A 135 26.14 20.68 -10.93
CA SER A 135 27.11 19.76 -10.33
C SER A 135 26.57 18.38 -9.96
N ALA A 136 25.26 18.22 -9.77
CA ALA A 136 24.68 16.98 -9.24
C ALA A 136 23.44 16.50 -10.00
N GLY A 137 23.04 17.21 -11.06
CA GLY A 137 21.89 16.86 -11.89
C GLY A 137 20.55 16.91 -11.16
N LEU A 138 19.61 16.11 -11.66
CA LEU A 138 18.27 15.93 -11.12
C LEU A 138 18.30 15.18 -9.78
N ARG A 139 17.51 15.62 -8.81
CA ARG A 139 17.31 14.94 -7.52
C ARG A 139 15.83 14.97 -7.15
N LEU A 140 15.34 13.89 -6.56
CA LEU A 140 13.93 13.75 -6.17
C LEU A 140 13.76 14.06 -4.70
N VAL A 141 12.77 14.88 -4.35
CA VAL A 141 12.50 15.33 -2.99
C VAL A 141 11.15 14.79 -2.54
N MET A 142 11.14 14.09 -1.41
CA MET A 142 9.95 13.44 -0.87
C MET A 142 9.93 13.54 0.66
N PRO A 143 8.77 13.38 1.32
CA PRO A 143 8.68 13.42 2.77
C PRO A 143 9.55 12.35 3.41
N ARG A 144 10.18 12.68 4.54
CA ARG A 144 10.89 11.68 5.34
C ARG A 144 9.89 10.89 6.19
N ILE A 145 9.86 9.57 6.00
CA ILE A 145 9.15 8.65 6.89
C ILE A 145 10.18 8.05 7.84
N ASP A 146 10.06 8.39 9.12
CA ASP A 146 10.99 7.94 10.18
C ASP A 146 10.66 6.55 10.73
N GLN A 147 9.43 6.10 10.49
CA GLN A 147 8.98 4.79 10.93
C GLN A 147 9.53 3.66 10.04
N PRO A 148 9.64 2.44 10.57
CA PRO A 148 10.20 1.30 9.85
C PRO A 148 9.43 0.97 8.59
N LYS A 149 10.11 0.24 7.70
CA LYS A 149 9.49 -0.43 6.57
C LYS A 149 8.70 -1.64 7.06
N LEU A 150 7.78 -2.12 6.25
CA LEU A 150 7.06 -3.35 6.53
C LEU A 150 8.05 -4.53 6.66
N GLN A 151 9.11 -4.55 5.85
CA GLN A 151 10.18 -5.55 5.93
C GLN A 151 10.78 -5.65 7.34
N ASP A 152 11.15 -4.52 7.95
CA ASP A 152 11.76 -4.51 9.29
C ASP A 152 10.82 -5.11 10.35
N GLY A 153 9.52 -4.87 10.20
CA GLY A 153 8.49 -5.44 11.06
C GLY A 153 8.26 -6.93 10.83
N LEU A 154 8.57 -7.46 9.65
CA LEU A 154 8.50 -8.89 9.34
C LEU A 154 9.75 -9.63 9.82
N ASP A 155 10.92 -8.97 9.78
CA ASP A 155 12.22 -9.53 10.16
C ASP A 155 12.45 -9.62 11.67
N ALA A 156 11.66 -8.90 12.47
CA ALA A 156 11.79 -8.96 13.92
C ALA A 156 11.38 -10.34 14.49
N GLU A 157 12.36 -11.06 15.06
CA GLU A 157 12.22 -12.43 15.62
C GLU A 157 11.15 -12.56 16.73
N ASN A 158 10.77 -11.47 17.38
CA ASN A 158 9.81 -11.44 18.50
C ASN A 158 8.35 -11.10 18.09
N THR A 159 8.00 -11.17 16.80
CA THR A 159 6.65 -10.80 16.30
C THR A 159 5.53 -11.79 16.64
N ASN A 160 5.80 -12.81 17.45
CA ASN A 160 4.77 -13.72 17.96
C ASN A 160 3.64 -12.97 18.72
N SER A 161 3.88 -11.76 19.23
CA SER A 161 2.90 -10.97 20.01
C SER A 161 2.32 -9.69 19.37
N THR A 162 2.79 -9.19 18.20
CA THR A 162 2.54 -7.77 17.83
C THR A 162 1.55 -7.45 16.69
N LEU A 163 1.28 -8.35 15.72
CA LEU A 163 0.31 -8.07 14.64
C LEU A 163 -0.99 -8.87 14.81
N THR A 164 -2.03 -8.23 15.37
CA THR A 164 -3.39 -8.77 15.46
C THR A 164 -3.97 -9.06 14.07
N TYR A 165 -4.98 -9.92 13.99
CA TYR A 165 -5.67 -10.22 12.72
C TYR A 165 -6.22 -8.96 12.05
N GLN A 166 -6.82 -8.08 12.85
CA GLN A 166 -7.35 -6.79 12.43
C GLN A 166 -6.24 -5.92 11.84
N ARG A 167 -5.08 -5.87 12.50
CA ARG A 167 -3.93 -5.11 12.01
C ARG A 167 -3.46 -5.63 10.66
N ARG A 168 -3.41 -6.94 10.46
CA ARG A 168 -3.05 -7.54 9.16
C ARG A 168 -4.04 -7.19 8.07
N CYS A 169 -5.35 -7.27 8.36
CA CYS A 169 -6.40 -6.86 7.43
C CYS A 169 -6.27 -5.38 7.06
N ALA A 170 -6.01 -4.50 8.04
CA ALA A 170 -5.80 -3.09 7.78
C ALA A 170 -4.58 -2.85 6.88
N LEU A 171 -3.46 -3.55 7.12
CA LEU A 171 -2.24 -3.44 6.30
C LEU A 171 -2.47 -3.86 4.85
N ILE A 172 -3.09 -5.01 4.61
CA ILE A 172 -3.33 -5.46 3.23
C ILE A 172 -4.36 -4.56 2.52
N LEU A 173 -5.37 -4.05 3.23
CA LEU A 173 -6.32 -3.10 2.66
C LEU A 173 -5.63 -1.78 2.30
N ASP A 174 -4.74 -1.27 3.15
CA ASP A 174 -3.96 -0.05 2.89
C ASP A 174 -3.10 -0.21 1.63
N VAL A 175 -2.39 -1.34 1.49
CA VAL A 175 -1.56 -1.60 0.29
C VAL A 175 -2.45 -1.76 -0.96
N ALA A 176 -3.56 -2.49 -0.87
CA ALA A 176 -4.51 -2.60 -1.97
C ALA A 176 -5.10 -1.24 -2.37
N ASN A 177 -5.38 -0.37 -1.40
CA ASN A 177 -5.87 0.98 -1.60
C ASN A 177 -4.87 1.84 -2.38
N GLY A 178 -3.59 1.77 -2.00
CA GLY A 178 -2.53 2.45 -2.73
C GLY A 178 -2.36 1.91 -4.15
N LEU A 179 -2.45 0.60 -4.38
CA LEU A 179 -2.44 0.03 -5.74
C LEU A 179 -3.65 0.46 -6.57
N ALA A 180 -4.85 0.41 -5.99
CA ALA A 180 -6.07 0.84 -6.67
C ALA A 180 -5.95 2.30 -7.13
N HIS A 181 -5.38 3.15 -6.28
CA HIS A 181 -5.08 4.53 -6.63
C HIS A 181 -4.13 4.64 -7.83
N LEU A 182 -2.97 3.99 -7.78
CA LEU A 182 -1.99 4.02 -8.87
C LEU A 182 -2.54 3.49 -10.19
N HIS A 183 -3.26 2.36 -10.14
CA HIS A 183 -3.90 1.72 -11.28
C HIS A 183 -5.04 2.56 -11.86
N SER A 184 -5.76 3.33 -11.03
CA SER A 184 -6.87 4.19 -11.47
C SER A 184 -6.45 5.51 -12.11
N LEU A 185 -5.17 5.89 -12.05
CA LEU A 185 -4.68 7.07 -12.74
C LEU A 185 -4.99 6.96 -14.24
N ALA A 186 -5.24 8.09 -14.92
CA ALA A 186 -5.64 8.09 -16.33
C ALA A 186 -4.66 7.34 -17.26
N VAL A 187 -3.37 7.30 -16.89
CA VAL A 187 -2.32 6.59 -17.63
C VAL A 187 -2.14 5.12 -17.19
N GLY A 188 -2.77 4.74 -16.08
CA GLY A 188 -2.55 3.51 -15.30
C GLY A 188 -1.09 3.39 -14.87
N LEU A 189 -0.74 3.59 -13.61
CA LEU A 189 0.66 3.45 -13.19
C LEU A 189 0.89 2.07 -12.56
N VAL A 190 1.70 1.25 -13.22
CA VAL A 190 2.20 -0.01 -12.67
C VAL A 190 3.37 0.32 -11.74
N HIS A 191 3.35 -0.17 -10.50
CA HIS A 191 4.46 0.01 -9.56
C HIS A 191 5.68 -0.81 -9.98
N GLY A 192 5.47 -2.07 -10.31
CA GLY A 192 6.46 -2.95 -10.92
C GLY A 192 7.51 -3.50 -9.95
N ASP A 193 7.70 -2.90 -8.77
CA ASP A 193 8.65 -3.39 -7.75
C ASP A 193 8.04 -3.40 -6.34
N LEU A 194 6.82 -3.95 -6.22
CA LEU A 194 6.12 -3.94 -4.94
C LEU A 194 6.67 -5.04 -4.04
N HIS A 195 7.23 -4.65 -2.89
CA HIS A 195 7.70 -5.57 -1.86
C HIS A 195 7.70 -4.91 -0.48
N PRO A 196 7.84 -5.67 0.63
CA PRO A 196 7.76 -5.09 1.98
C PRO A 196 8.82 -4.01 2.28
N GLY A 197 9.95 -4.01 1.57
CA GLY A 197 10.99 -2.98 1.69
C GLY A 197 10.65 -1.66 0.99
N ASN A 198 9.63 -1.66 0.13
CA ASN A 198 9.07 -0.49 -0.55
C ASN A 198 7.73 -0.06 0.08
N ILE A 199 7.37 -0.62 1.24
CA ILE A 199 6.18 -0.24 1.99
C ILE A 199 6.63 0.30 3.34
N PHE A 200 6.27 1.55 3.63
CA PHE A 200 6.55 2.19 4.91
C PHE A 200 5.35 2.11 5.86
N MET A 201 5.64 2.01 7.16
CA MET A 201 4.63 1.98 8.20
C MET A 201 4.46 3.34 8.87
N HIS A 202 3.57 4.20 8.40
CA HIS A 202 3.41 5.56 8.96
C HIS A 202 2.07 5.75 9.65
N GLN A 203 2.07 6.17 10.92
CA GLN A 203 0.85 6.49 11.69
C GLN A 203 -0.23 5.40 11.63
N GLY A 204 0.17 4.13 11.72
CA GLY A 204 -0.79 3.03 11.63
C GLY A 204 -1.32 2.76 10.22
N ARG A 205 -0.69 3.31 9.16
CA ARG A 205 -1.02 2.99 7.77
C ARG A 205 0.17 2.41 7.01
N ALA A 206 -0.12 1.58 6.01
CA ALA A 206 0.87 1.19 5.03
C ALA A 206 0.92 2.23 3.88
N ILE A 207 2.14 2.64 3.51
CA ILE A 207 2.40 3.62 2.44
C ILE A 207 3.33 2.99 1.41
N ILE A 208 2.86 2.84 0.17
CA ILE A 208 3.68 2.40 -0.96
C ILE A 208 4.66 3.51 -1.35
N ALA A 209 5.92 3.14 -1.56
CA ALA A 209 7.01 4.04 -1.93
C ALA A 209 7.96 3.39 -2.95
N ASP A 210 8.93 4.17 -3.43
CA ASP A 210 9.93 3.81 -4.43
C ASP A 210 9.36 3.46 -5.82
N PHE A 211 9.28 4.48 -6.67
CA PHE A 211 8.74 4.40 -8.02
C PHE A 211 9.82 4.12 -9.06
N GLY A 212 10.98 3.60 -8.65
CA GLY A 212 12.13 3.37 -9.53
C GLY A 212 11.82 2.51 -10.76
N LEU A 213 10.86 1.59 -10.65
CA LEU A 213 10.40 0.75 -11.77
C LEU A 213 8.99 1.12 -12.26
N ALA A 214 8.41 2.18 -11.68
CA ALA A 214 7.02 2.51 -11.93
C ALA A 214 6.86 3.13 -13.31
N LYS A 215 5.88 2.64 -14.05
CA LYS A 215 5.65 3.08 -15.43
C LYS A 215 4.18 3.11 -15.81
N PRO A 216 3.78 4.04 -16.70
CA PRO A 216 2.46 3.99 -17.33
C PRO A 216 2.24 2.64 -18.02
N VAL A 217 1.01 2.13 -18.01
CA VAL A 217 0.61 0.89 -18.71
C VAL A 217 0.90 0.99 -20.21
N VAL A 218 0.73 2.18 -20.77
CA VAL A 218 1.02 2.48 -22.18
C VAL A 218 2.51 2.49 -22.52
N ASN A 219 3.41 2.44 -21.53
CA ASN A 219 4.84 2.40 -21.78
C ASN A 219 5.34 0.95 -21.95
N THR A 220 5.64 0.61 -23.21
CA THR A 220 6.20 -0.68 -23.62
C THR A 220 7.70 -0.80 -23.36
N GLU A 221 8.36 0.26 -22.86
CA GLU A 221 9.79 0.21 -22.51
C GLU A 221 10.05 -0.90 -21.47
N ARG A 222 11.07 -1.69 -21.79
CA ARG A 222 11.40 -2.95 -21.12
C ARG A 222 12.47 -2.68 -20.08
N VAL A 223 12.20 -3.09 -18.85
CA VAL A 223 13.15 -2.98 -17.73
C VAL A 223 13.35 -4.39 -17.18
N ALA A 224 14.38 -5.07 -17.70
CA ALA A 224 14.77 -6.43 -17.29
C ALA A 224 15.48 -6.37 -15.93
N LEU A 225 14.70 -6.31 -14.85
CA LEU A 225 15.21 -6.25 -13.47
C LEU A 225 14.80 -7.45 -12.62
N HIS A 226 14.56 -8.59 -13.27
CA HIS A 226 13.91 -9.75 -12.66
C HIS A 226 14.69 -10.41 -11.53
N LYS A 227 15.97 -10.07 -11.30
CA LYS A 227 16.70 -10.54 -10.12
C LYS A 227 17.66 -9.46 -9.61
N PHE A 228 17.20 -8.69 -8.63
CA PHE A 228 18.10 -8.04 -7.67
C PHE A 228 18.44 -9.07 -6.58
N PRO A 229 19.72 -9.26 -6.21
CA PRO A 229 20.10 -10.11 -5.09
C PRO A 229 19.39 -9.63 -3.81
N GLY A 230 18.61 -10.51 -3.17
CA GLY A 230 17.90 -10.24 -1.90
C GLY A 230 16.37 -10.15 -1.98
N HIS A 231 15.77 -10.10 -3.18
CA HIS A 231 14.32 -9.99 -3.37
C HIS A 231 13.69 -11.36 -3.70
N ILE A 232 13.60 -12.27 -2.73
CA ILE A 232 13.59 -13.73 -3.01
C ILE A 232 12.18 -14.33 -3.27
N LEU A 233 11.05 -13.68 -2.93
CA LEU A 233 9.70 -14.26 -3.19
C LEU A 233 8.78 -13.42 -4.08
N TYR A 234 8.73 -12.12 -3.86
CA TYR A 234 7.87 -11.20 -4.62
C TYR A 234 8.40 -10.94 -6.05
N SER A 235 9.65 -11.31 -6.34
CA SER A 235 10.22 -11.25 -7.68
C SER A 235 9.87 -12.46 -8.56
N ILE A 236 9.27 -13.51 -7.98
CA ILE A 236 8.94 -14.76 -8.67
C ILE A 236 7.55 -14.66 -9.30
N VAL A 237 7.37 -13.69 -10.19
CA VAL A 237 6.12 -13.54 -10.94
C VAL A 237 6.17 -14.51 -12.12
N PRO A 238 5.22 -15.47 -12.27
CA PRO A 238 5.35 -16.60 -13.19
C PRO A 238 5.63 -16.21 -14.63
N GLU A 239 4.94 -15.20 -15.14
CA GLU A 239 5.12 -14.69 -16.49
C GLU A 239 6.45 -13.94 -16.67
N LEU A 240 6.94 -13.25 -15.64
CA LEU A 240 8.20 -12.51 -15.70
C LEU A 240 9.42 -13.45 -15.67
N ILE A 241 9.28 -14.64 -15.06
CA ILE A 241 10.35 -15.66 -15.06
C ILE A 241 10.41 -16.40 -16.39
N ARG A 242 9.26 -16.61 -17.03
CA ARG A 242 9.18 -17.34 -18.30
C ARG A 242 9.80 -16.57 -19.46
N ASP A 243 9.62 -15.26 -19.47
CA ASP A 243 10.17 -14.39 -20.49
C ASP A 243 10.55 -13.03 -19.88
N ASP A 244 11.85 -12.76 -19.88
CA ASP A 244 12.42 -11.50 -19.39
C ASP A 244 11.90 -10.27 -20.16
N ASN A 245 11.37 -10.47 -21.37
CA ASN A 245 10.75 -9.42 -22.18
C ASN A 245 9.28 -9.13 -21.83
N THR A 246 8.68 -9.92 -20.93
CA THR A 246 7.29 -9.70 -20.51
C THR A 246 7.15 -8.30 -19.88
N PRO A 247 6.24 -7.45 -20.37
CA PRO A 247 6.01 -6.15 -19.77
C PRO A 247 5.45 -6.31 -18.36
N ARG A 248 5.90 -5.46 -17.43
CA ARG A 248 5.24 -5.34 -16.12
C ARG A 248 3.87 -4.69 -16.32
N THR A 249 2.83 -5.40 -15.89
CA THR A 249 1.43 -4.96 -15.99
C THR A 249 0.81 -4.78 -14.59
N MET A 250 -0.43 -4.30 -14.50
CA MET A 250 -1.12 -4.18 -13.21
C MET A 250 -1.25 -5.53 -12.50
N GLU A 251 -1.43 -6.61 -13.26
CA GLU A 251 -1.55 -7.97 -12.77
C GLU A 251 -0.25 -8.46 -12.09
N VAL A 252 0.90 -7.91 -12.48
CA VAL A 252 2.19 -8.15 -11.81
C VAL A 252 2.16 -7.57 -10.40
N ASP A 253 1.69 -6.34 -10.23
CA ASP A 253 1.53 -5.72 -8.91
C ASP A 253 0.56 -6.51 -8.02
N ILE A 254 -0.53 -7.04 -8.61
CA ILE A 254 -1.49 -7.88 -7.90
C ILE A 254 -0.85 -9.19 -7.41
N TYR A 255 0.01 -9.81 -8.22
CA TYR A 255 0.73 -11.00 -7.79
C TYR A 255 1.68 -10.71 -6.63
N MET A 256 2.48 -9.64 -6.75
CA MET A 256 3.38 -9.17 -5.69
C MET A 256 2.61 -8.87 -4.39
N PHE A 257 1.46 -8.21 -4.51
CA PHE A 257 0.54 -7.97 -3.40
C PHE A 257 0.06 -9.28 -2.75
N GLY A 258 -0.34 -10.27 -3.54
CA GLY A 258 -0.74 -11.59 -3.03
C GLY A 258 0.36 -12.27 -2.21
N CYS A 259 1.61 -12.19 -2.69
CA CYS A 259 2.79 -12.68 -1.96
C CYS A 259 2.99 -11.93 -0.63
N ILE A 260 2.88 -10.60 -0.64
CA ILE A 260 2.98 -9.77 0.57
C ILE A 260 1.88 -10.13 1.58
N ALA A 261 0.63 -10.24 1.13
CA ALA A 261 -0.50 -10.63 1.97
C ALA A 261 -0.25 -12.01 2.61
N LYS A 262 0.25 -12.97 1.84
CA LYS A 262 0.62 -14.29 2.38
C LYS A 262 1.65 -14.18 3.50
N ILE A 263 2.71 -13.39 3.31
CA ILE A 263 3.76 -13.22 4.32
C ILE A 263 3.17 -12.59 5.59
N ILE A 264 2.40 -11.51 5.44
CA ILE A 264 1.74 -10.82 6.56
C ILE A 264 0.87 -11.80 7.36
N PHE A 265 0.03 -12.61 6.70
CA PHE A 265 -0.90 -13.49 7.41
C PHE A 265 -0.26 -14.76 7.95
N THR A 266 0.65 -15.40 7.22
CA THR A 266 1.29 -16.63 7.68
C THR A 266 2.35 -16.37 8.74
N ARG A 267 2.85 -15.13 8.87
CA ARG A 267 3.93 -14.74 9.80
C ARG A 267 5.20 -15.58 9.62
N ARG A 268 5.27 -16.32 8.51
CA ARG A 268 6.48 -17.02 8.09
C ARG A 268 7.25 -16.02 7.25
N ASN A 269 8.23 -15.38 7.86
CA ASN A 269 9.50 -15.20 7.19
C ASN A 269 10.03 -16.63 6.95
N GLY A 270 9.50 -17.31 5.94
CA GLY A 270 10.05 -18.60 5.54
C GLY A 270 11.51 -18.32 5.23
N ALA A 271 12.41 -18.96 5.96
CA ALA A 271 13.84 -18.84 5.78
C ALA A 271 14.20 -18.76 4.29
N LEU A 272 14.61 -17.57 3.81
CA LEU A 272 15.04 -17.34 2.42
C LEU A 272 16.50 -17.72 2.20
N HIS A 273 17.03 -18.60 3.05
CA HIS A 273 18.30 -19.29 2.89
C HIS A 273 18.05 -20.79 2.75
N ALA A 274 17.33 -21.20 1.72
CA ALA A 274 17.44 -22.57 1.24
C ALA A 274 17.02 -22.61 -0.23
N GLN A 275 17.97 -22.96 -1.08
CA GLN A 275 17.75 -23.36 -2.47
C GLN A 275 16.83 -24.58 -2.63
N ASN A 276 16.19 -25.09 -1.57
CA ASN A 276 15.61 -26.44 -1.56
C ASN A 276 14.18 -26.59 -1.04
N ASP A 277 13.51 -25.54 -0.56
CA ASP A 277 12.10 -25.71 -0.21
C ASP A 277 11.21 -25.17 -1.33
N ASN A 278 10.55 -26.12 -1.99
CA ASN A 278 9.27 -25.93 -2.67
C ASN A 278 8.21 -25.43 -1.66
N ILE A 279 8.42 -24.28 -1.00
CA ILE A 279 7.40 -23.54 -0.26
C ILE A 279 6.46 -23.00 -1.32
N THR A 280 5.57 -23.87 -1.75
CA THR A 280 4.65 -23.60 -2.83
C THR A 280 3.86 -22.39 -2.39
N LEU A 281 3.93 -21.29 -3.17
CA LEU A 281 3.09 -20.11 -2.94
C LEU A 281 1.60 -20.50 -2.78
N ASN A 282 1.23 -21.68 -3.29
CA ASN A 282 -0.10 -22.28 -3.33
C ASN A 282 -0.57 -23.11 -2.11
N GLN A 283 0.22 -23.39 -1.05
CA GLN A 283 -0.27 -24.19 0.10
C GLN A 283 -1.16 -23.40 1.08
N VAL A 284 -2.41 -23.81 1.29
CA VAL A 284 -3.36 -23.24 2.28
C VAL A 284 -3.29 -24.13 3.52
N ASN A 285 -3.15 -23.56 4.72
CA ASN A 285 -3.18 -24.34 5.96
C ASN A 285 -4.59 -24.36 6.56
N VAL A 286 -4.94 -25.46 7.23
CA VAL A 286 -6.17 -25.55 8.01
C VAL A 286 -6.13 -24.46 9.10
N GLY A 287 -7.15 -23.59 9.12
CA GLY A 287 -7.23 -22.45 10.05
C GLY A 287 -6.79 -21.10 9.47
N ASP A 288 -6.29 -21.05 8.23
CA ASP A 288 -6.04 -19.78 7.55
C ASP A 288 -7.35 -18.97 7.42
N PRO A 289 -7.34 -17.64 7.65
CA PRO A 289 -8.51 -16.81 7.46
C PRO A 289 -9.05 -16.91 6.03
N ARG A 290 -10.38 -16.95 5.85
CA ARG A 290 -11.03 -17.05 4.53
C ARG A 290 -10.52 -16.01 3.54
N GLU A 291 -10.25 -14.80 4.02
CA GLU A 291 -9.68 -13.68 3.30
C GLU A 291 -8.29 -14.03 2.76
N LEU A 292 -7.44 -14.63 3.59
CA LEU A 292 -6.12 -15.10 3.16
C LEU A 292 -6.24 -16.17 2.07
N VAL A 293 -7.17 -17.12 2.23
CA VAL A 293 -7.42 -18.17 1.23
C VAL A 293 -7.82 -17.57 -0.11
N TYR A 294 -8.78 -16.64 -0.11
CA TYR A 294 -9.20 -15.92 -1.32
C TYR A 294 -8.04 -15.17 -1.96
N LEU A 295 -7.34 -14.34 -1.18
CA LEU A 295 -6.25 -13.51 -1.69
C LEU A 295 -5.15 -14.37 -2.31
N LYS A 296 -4.79 -15.47 -1.67
CA LYS A 296 -3.75 -16.36 -2.16
C LYS A 296 -4.17 -17.09 -3.44
N ASN A 297 -5.40 -17.61 -3.49
CA ASN A 297 -5.85 -18.39 -4.64
C ASN A 297 -6.11 -17.53 -5.87
N ASN A 298 -6.47 -16.25 -5.69
CA ASN A 298 -6.82 -15.35 -6.79
C ASN A 298 -5.68 -14.39 -7.16
N CYS A 299 -5.02 -13.74 -6.20
CA CYS A 299 -3.97 -12.76 -6.49
C CYS A 299 -2.68 -13.45 -6.98
N CYS A 300 -2.33 -14.62 -6.44
CA CYS A 300 -1.17 -15.40 -6.87
C CYS A 300 -1.47 -16.36 -8.04
N ALA A 301 -2.57 -16.16 -8.78
CA ALA A 301 -2.92 -17.02 -9.90
C ALA A 301 -1.82 -17.02 -10.97
N ALA A 302 -1.53 -18.19 -11.55
CA ALA A 302 -0.48 -18.33 -12.57
C ALA A 302 -0.79 -17.55 -13.85
N ALA A 303 -2.06 -17.50 -14.26
CA ALA A 303 -2.52 -16.70 -15.38
C ALA A 303 -2.76 -15.24 -14.93
N PRO A 304 -2.12 -14.23 -15.56
CA PRO A 304 -2.29 -12.83 -15.17
C PRO A 304 -3.75 -12.36 -15.20
N GLY A 305 -4.50 -12.71 -16.26
CA GLY A 305 -5.91 -12.31 -16.41
C GLY A 305 -6.88 -12.99 -15.45
N ALA A 306 -6.45 -14.00 -14.68
CA ALA A 306 -7.26 -14.58 -13.61
C ALA A 306 -7.15 -13.81 -12.29
N ARG A 307 -6.21 -12.86 -12.20
CA ARG A 307 -5.98 -12.08 -10.98
C ARG A 307 -7.02 -10.95 -10.88
N PRO A 308 -7.55 -10.67 -9.68
CA PRO A 308 -8.51 -9.59 -9.49
C PRO A 308 -7.81 -8.23 -9.57
N THR A 309 -8.55 -7.18 -9.91
CA THR A 309 -8.07 -5.80 -9.77
C THR A 309 -7.91 -5.42 -8.28
N ALA A 310 -7.08 -4.43 -7.99
CA ALA A 310 -6.92 -3.90 -6.64
C ALA A 310 -8.27 -3.41 -6.04
N LEU A 311 -9.16 -2.85 -6.88
CA LEU A 311 -10.51 -2.47 -6.48
C LEU A 311 -11.35 -3.67 -6.04
N GLN A 312 -11.35 -4.76 -6.82
CA GLN A 312 -12.07 -5.99 -6.48
C GLN A 312 -11.55 -6.62 -5.19
N ILE A 313 -10.23 -6.55 -4.95
CA ILE A 313 -9.61 -7.00 -3.70
C ILE A 313 -10.14 -6.23 -2.50
N ILE A 314 -10.21 -4.89 -2.59
CA ILE A 314 -10.72 -4.03 -1.52
C ILE A 314 -12.19 -4.37 -1.25
N GLN A 315 -13.02 -4.44 -2.29
CA GLN A 315 -14.45 -4.75 -2.17
C GLN A 315 -14.69 -6.12 -1.50
N HIS A 316 -13.98 -7.16 -1.94
CA HIS A 316 -14.08 -8.50 -1.35
C HIS A 316 -13.63 -8.51 0.11
N SER A 317 -12.50 -7.86 0.41
CA SER A 317 -11.94 -7.81 1.76
C SER A 317 -12.86 -7.05 2.72
N LEU A 318 -13.41 -5.90 2.30
CA LEU A 318 -14.40 -5.16 3.06
C LEU A 318 -15.66 -5.98 3.29
N HIS A 319 -16.21 -6.62 2.26
CA HIS A 319 -17.37 -7.50 2.37
C HIS A 319 -17.16 -8.59 3.42
N THR A 320 -15.98 -9.24 3.42
CA THR A 320 -15.69 -10.32 4.36
C THR A 320 -15.53 -9.82 5.79
N VAL A 321 -14.89 -8.66 5.99
CA VAL A 321 -14.75 -8.06 7.32
C VAL A 321 -16.11 -7.62 7.88
N ILE A 322 -16.95 -7.02 7.03
CA ILE A 322 -18.32 -6.63 7.39
C ILE A 322 -19.15 -7.87 7.75
N LEU A 323 -19.09 -8.95 6.95
CA LEU A 323 -19.76 -10.22 7.27
C LEU A 323 -19.37 -10.76 8.63
N ARG A 324 -18.07 -10.84 8.93
CA ARG A 324 -17.57 -11.32 10.23
C ARG A 324 -18.06 -10.46 11.39
N PHE A 325 -18.16 -9.15 11.19
CA PHE A 325 -18.73 -8.23 12.19
C PHE A 325 -20.19 -8.59 12.50
N PHE A 326 -21.01 -8.80 11.46
CA PHE A 326 -22.40 -9.20 11.64
C PHE A 326 -22.56 -10.61 12.23
N GLU A 327 -21.75 -11.59 11.79
CA GLU A 327 -21.70 -12.93 12.40
C GLU A 327 -21.38 -12.85 13.90
N GLY A 328 -20.44 -11.98 14.29
CA GLY A 328 -20.09 -11.73 15.69
C GLY A 328 -21.26 -11.15 16.50
N ILE A 329 -21.99 -10.19 15.94
CA ILE A 329 -23.21 -9.65 16.58
C ILE A 329 -24.28 -10.74 16.74
N LEU A 330 -24.52 -11.54 15.70
CA LEU A 330 -25.51 -12.61 15.74
C LEU A 330 -25.14 -13.64 16.82
N SER A 331 -23.87 -14.06 16.88
CA SER A 331 -23.38 -14.99 17.91
C SER A 331 -23.59 -14.45 19.34
N LEU A 332 -23.37 -13.15 19.57
CA LEU A 332 -23.66 -12.49 20.84
C LEU A 332 -25.17 -12.49 21.16
N CYS A 333 -26.03 -12.31 20.16
CA CYS A 333 -27.48 -12.34 20.36
C CYS A 333 -27.98 -13.72 20.80
N PHE A 334 -27.52 -14.77 20.14
CA PHE A 334 -27.89 -16.15 20.46
C PHE A 334 -27.42 -16.57 21.85
N SER A 335 -26.21 -16.18 22.24
CA SER A 335 -25.66 -16.49 23.57
C SER A 335 -26.38 -15.78 24.72
N HIS A 336 -27.13 -14.70 24.43
CA HIS A 336 -27.92 -13.96 25.42
C HIS A 336 -29.44 -14.18 25.27
N HIS A 337 -29.90 -15.33 24.76
CA HIS A 337 -31.32 -15.72 24.69
C HIS A 337 -32.23 -14.67 24.04
N GLY A 338 -31.72 -13.97 23.03
CA GLY A 338 -32.53 -13.05 22.24
C GLY A 338 -32.79 -11.67 22.83
N MET A 339 -32.20 -11.34 24.01
CA MET A 339 -32.31 -10.02 24.64
C MET A 339 -31.90 -8.84 23.75
N PHE A 340 -31.15 -9.13 22.68
CA PHE A 340 -30.65 -8.13 21.73
C PHE A 340 -31.14 -8.33 20.29
N ILE A 341 -32.14 -9.19 20.04
CA ILE A 341 -32.61 -9.50 18.68
C ILE A 341 -33.14 -8.26 17.95
N MET A 342 -34.02 -7.49 18.58
CA MET A 342 -34.56 -6.26 17.99
C MET A 342 -33.46 -5.22 17.75
N THR A 343 -32.40 -5.25 18.54
CA THR A 343 -31.23 -4.40 18.44
C THR A 343 -30.32 -4.85 17.28
N ALA A 344 -30.08 -6.14 17.13
CA ALA A 344 -29.36 -6.70 15.98
C ALA A 344 -30.12 -6.52 14.68
N LEU A 345 -31.44 -6.69 14.66
CA LEU A 345 -32.28 -6.40 13.50
C LEU A 345 -32.23 -4.92 13.11
N LYS A 346 -32.11 -3.98 14.06
CA LYS A 346 -31.87 -2.55 13.79
C LYS A 346 -30.47 -2.27 13.24
N ILE A 347 -29.45 -2.98 13.72
CA ILE A 347 -28.06 -2.88 13.19
C ILE A 347 -27.99 -3.48 11.79
N ILE A 348 -28.73 -4.56 11.53
CA ILE A 348 -28.81 -5.22 10.23
C ILE A 348 -29.64 -4.37 9.26
N ASN A 349 -30.82 -3.86 9.61
CA ASN A 349 -31.62 -2.98 8.73
C ASN A 349 -31.12 -1.52 8.64
N TRP A 350 -29.80 -1.34 8.66
CA TRP A 350 -29.14 -0.04 8.78
C TRP A 350 -29.63 0.99 7.75
N THR A 351 -30.21 2.09 8.24
CA THR A 351 -30.62 3.23 7.40
C THR A 351 -29.99 4.56 7.81
N THR A 352 -29.53 4.74 9.06
CA THR A 352 -28.88 5.99 9.52
C THR A 352 -27.80 5.78 10.59
N GLU A 353 -26.90 6.76 10.78
CA GLU A 353 -25.88 6.77 11.86
C GLU A 353 -26.49 6.70 13.27
N ARG A 354 -27.72 7.21 13.44
CA ARG A 354 -28.41 7.28 14.73
C ARG A 354 -28.90 5.91 15.21
N ASP A 355 -29.34 5.05 14.28
CA ASP A 355 -29.83 3.69 14.57
C ASP A 355 -28.70 2.77 15.07
N LEU A 356 -27.48 2.97 14.56
CA LEU A 356 -26.29 2.24 14.98
C LEU A 356 -25.88 2.61 16.43
N TRP A 357 -25.88 3.91 16.75
CA TRP A 357 -25.58 4.41 18.09
C TRP A 357 -26.58 3.93 19.15
N LEU A 358 -27.89 4.01 18.86
CA LEU A 358 -28.94 3.53 19.77
C LEU A 358 -28.86 2.03 19.99
N SER A 359 -28.51 1.27 18.95
CA SER A 359 -28.43 -0.17 19.06
C SER A 359 -27.19 -0.63 19.83
N LEU A 360 -26.06 0.07 19.67
CA LEU A 360 -24.84 -0.22 20.40
C LEU A 360 -24.85 0.26 21.86
N ALA A 361 -25.59 1.33 22.17
CA ALA A 361 -25.84 1.74 23.56
C ALA A 361 -26.54 0.62 24.37
N ILE A 362 -27.34 -0.21 23.70
CA ILE A 362 -28.01 -1.37 24.29
C ILE A 362 -27.04 -2.55 24.46
N PHE A 363 -26.12 -2.78 23.51
CA PHE A 363 -25.02 -3.77 23.65
C PHE A 363 -23.86 -3.32 24.58
N GLY A 364 -23.92 -2.08 25.07
CA GLY A 364 -22.84 -1.32 25.69
C GLY A 364 -22.39 -1.75 27.09
N THR A 365 -22.51 -3.02 27.49
CA THR A 365 -21.98 -3.50 28.80
C THR A 365 -20.77 -4.44 28.68
N GLY A 366 -20.28 -4.76 27.48
CA GLY A 366 -19.13 -5.65 27.27
C GLY A 366 -17.98 -5.02 26.46
N HIS A 367 -16.75 -5.14 26.95
CA HIS A 367 -15.51 -4.63 26.32
C HIS A 367 -15.34 -5.08 24.85
N LYS A 368 -15.84 -6.26 24.47
CA LYS A 368 -15.73 -6.81 23.10
C LYS A 368 -16.59 -6.08 22.06
N GLY A 369 -17.78 -5.62 22.42
CA GLY A 369 -18.68 -4.91 21.48
C GLY A 369 -18.15 -3.53 21.11
N ALA A 370 -17.53 -2.83 22.06
CA ALA A 370 -16.90 -1.53 21.84
C ALA A 370 -15.71 -1.61 20.88
N VAL A 371 -14.89 -2.67 20.96
CA VAL A 371 -13.74 -2.89 20.06
C VAL A 371 -14.21 -3.12 18.63
N LEU A 372 -15.18 -4.00 18.42
CA LEU A 372 -15.75 -4.28 17.09
C LEU A 372 -16.33 -3.02 16.42
N TYR A 373 -16.94 -2.12 17.20
CA TYR A 373 -17.47 -0.85 16.68
C TYR A 373 -16.38 0.11 16.23
N GLN A 374 -15.33 0.29 17.04
CA GLN A 374 -14.22 1.16 16.66
C GLN A 374 -13.54 0.66 15.38
N ASP A 375 -13.37 -0.65 15.25
CA ASP A 375 -12.84 -1.27 14.02
C ASP A 375 -13.74 -0.99 12.80
N LEU A 376 -15.06 -1.11 12.94
CA LEU A 376 -16.01 -0.85 11.84
C LEU A 376 -16.04 0.63 11.45
N LEU A 377 -16.04 1.54 12.43
CA LEU A 377 -15.98 2.99 12.17
C LEU A 377 -14.67 3.37 11.48
N GLU A 378 -13.55 2.83 11.93
CA GLU A 378 -12.25 3.08 11.33
C GLU A 378 -12.23 2.61 9.87
N LEU A 379 -12.78 1.43 9.58
CA LEU A 379 -12.93 0.93 8.21
C LEU A 379 -13.86 1.80 7.37
N ARG A 380 -15.00 2.23 7.93
CA ARG A 380 -15.95 3.11 7.24
C ARG A 380 -15.32 4.46 6.92
N CYS A 381 -14.58 5.05 7.85
CA CYS A 381 -13.88 6.32 7.65
C CYS A 381 -12.78 6.18 6.60
N ARG A 382 -12.00 5.10 6.63
CA ARG A 382 -10.89 4.85 5.70
C ARG A 382 -11.34 4.49 4.29
N TYR A 383 -12.45 3.75 4.15
CA TYR A 383 -12.85 3.13 2.87
C TYR A 383 -14.23 3.57 2.36
N ARG A 384 -14.75 4.70 2.84
CA ARG A 384 -16.07 5.25 2.47
C ARG A 384 -16.31 5.30 0.96
N HIS A 385 -15.27 5.60 0.19
CA HIS A 385 -15.33 5.79 -1.27
C HIS A 385 -15.56 4.49 -2.05
N TYR A 386 -15.41 3.31 -1.43
CA TYR A 386 -15.57 2.01 -2.08
C TYR A 386 -16.98 1.45 -2.04
N GLN A 387 -17.99 2.32 -2.11
CA GLN A 387 -19.40 1.95 -1.93
C GLN A 387 -19.63 1.17 -0.62
N PHE A 388 -18.90 1.54 0.44
CA PHE A 388 -18.96 0.86 1.75
C PHE A 388 -20.41 0.66 2.22
N GLU A 389 -21.24 1.69 2.08
CA GLU A 389 -22.67 1.63 2.43
C GLU A 389 -23.45 0.58 1.61
N ARG A 390 -23.14 0.40 0.31
CA ARG A 390 -23.77 -0.66 -0.50
C ARG A 390 -23.31 -2.04 -0.09
N LEU A 391 -22.03 -2.21 0.23
CA LEU A 391 -21.47 -3.47 0.71
C LEU A 391 -22.13 -3.87 2.04
N VAL A 392 -22.27 -2.91 2.97
CA VAL A 392 -22.98 -3.15 4.23
C VAL A 392 -24.43 -3.53 3.95
N ASN A 393 -25.16 -2.76 3.13
CA ASN A 393 -26.56 -3.06 2.80
C ASN A 393 -26.76 -4.44 2.13
N GLY A 394 -25.77 -4.90 1.34
CA GLY A 394 -25.78 -6.23 0.75
C GLY A 394 -25.63 -7.32 1.80
N VAL A 395 -24.62 -7.19 2.67
CA VAL A 395 -24.37 -8.12 3.77
C VAL A 395 -25.56 -8.21 4.72
N THR A 396 -26.12 -7.05 5.08
CA THR A 396 -27.21 -7.02 6.05
C THR A 396 -28.46 -7.72 5.57
N ARG A 397 -28.84 -7.56 4.30
CA ARG A 397 -29.98 -8.30 3.72
C ARG A 397 -29.79 -9.81 3.79
N VAL A 398 -28.57 -10.28 3.52
CA VAL A 398 -28.23 -11.70 3.62
C VAL A 398 -28.31 -12.17 5.07
N SER A 399 -27.70 -11.44 6.00
CA SER A 399 -27.71 -11.75 7.43
C SER A 399 -29.12 -11.74 8.03
N ALA A 400 -29.97 -10.78 7.65
CA ALA A 400 -31.38 -10.71 8.04
C ALA A 400 -32.14 -11.97 7.60
N GLY A 401 -32.03 -12.34 6.31
CA GLY A 401 -32.71 -13.51 5.77
C GLY A 401 -32.28 -14.81 6.44
N THR A 402 -30.98 -15.00 6.72
CA THR A 402 -30.50 -16.16 7.49
C THR A 402 -31.01 -16.16 8.93
N PHE A 403 -31.12 -14.99 9.56
CA PHE A 403 -31.57 -14.88 10.94
C PHE A 403 -33.08 -15.17 11.07
N GLU A 404 -33.90 -14.61 10.17
CA GLU A 404 -35.34 -14.90 10.08
C GLU A 404 -35.60 -16.40 9.90
N ALA A 405 -34.87 -17.04 8.98
CA ALA A 405 -34.97 -18.48 8.75
C ALA A 405 -34.62 -19.31 9.99
N GLN A 406 -33.57 -18.93 10.73
CA GLN A 406 -33.14 -19.63 11.95
C GLN A 406 -34.15 -19.45 13.09
N THR A 407 -34.67 -18.24 13.30
CA THR A 407 -35.70 -17.98 14.32
C THR A 407 -37.01 -18.72 14.04
N HIS A 408 -37.37 -18.89 12.76
CA HIS A 408 -38.51 -19.71 12.37
C HIS A 408 -38.29 -21.19 12.68
N LEU A 409 -37.06 -21.69 12.53
CA LEU A 409 -36.70 -23.07 12.86
C LEU A 409 -36.75 -23.30 14.38
N ASP A 410 -36.13 -22.40 15.16
CA ASP A 410 -36.07 -22.49 16.62
C ASP A 410 -37.46 -22.30 17.28
N ALA A 411 -38.40 -21.62 16.62
CA ALA A 411 -39.79 -21.49 17.08
C ALA A 411 -40.67 -22.71 16.74
N GLN A 412 -40.20 -23.61 15.85
CA GLN A 412 -40.90 -24.82 15.44
C GLN A 412 -40.45 -26.08 16.19
N THR A 413 -39.24 -26.08 16.75
CA THR A 413 -38.71 -27.08 17.71
C THR A 413 -39.02 -26.69 19.15
#